data_AF-A0A3D4J9Z2-F1
#
_entry.id   AF-A0A3D4J9Z2-F1
#
_cell.length_a   1.000
_cell.length_b   1.000
_cell.length_c   1.000
_cell.angle_alpha   90.00
_cell.angle_beta   90.00
_cell.angle_gamma   90.00
#
_symmetry.space_group_name_H-M   'P 1'
#
loop_
_entity.id
_entity.type
_entity.pdbx_description
1 polymer ?
#
loop_
_entity_poly.entity_id
_entity_poly.type
_entity_poly.pdbx_seq_one_letter_code
_entity_poly.pdbx_strand_id
1 'polypeptide(L)'
;WAYLRGDKLNGINFRRQHAIGNYIVDFVSIKRKVIIELDGSQHLEQEEYDKERTKYLESKGYKVIRFWNNQVMNDMNGVIQVIDFTLNNK
;
A
#
# COMPACT_ATOMS: atom_id res chain seq x y z
N TRP A 1 1.83 -4.09 -11.50
CA TRP A 1 0.77 -3.05 -11.57
C TRP A 1 -0.46 -3.37 -12.39
N ALA A 2 -0.38 -4.06 -13.54
CA ALA A 2 -1.58 -4.42 -14.31
C ALA A 2 -2.63 -5.20 -13.50
N TYR A 3 -2.19 -5.93 -12.47
CA TYR A 3 -3.03 -6.71 -11.55
C TYR A 3 -3.88 -5.89 -10.58
N LEU A 4 -3.47 -4.66 -10.21
CA LEU A 4 -4.24 -3.79 -9.31
C LEU A 4 -5.14 -2.81 -10.08
N ARG A 5 -5.16 -2.89 -11.41
CA ARG A 5 -6.01 -2.07 -12.28
C ARG A 5 -7.31 -2.80 -12.62
N GLY A 6 -8.41 -2.05 -12.67
CA GLY A 6 -9.70 -2.51 -13.21
C GLY A 6 -10.45 -3.49 -12.32
N ASP A 7 -10.44 -3.26 -11.00
CA ASP A 7 -11.22 -4.03 -10.02
C ASP A 7 -10.93 -5.53 -9.99
N LYS A 8 -9.79 -5.96 -10.54
CA LYS A 8 -9.41 -7.37 -10.69
C LYS A 8 -9.14 -8.08 -9.36
N LEU A 9 -8.86 -7.33 -8.30
CA LEU A 9 -8.63 -7.88 -6.97
C LEU A 9 -9.94 -7.81 -6.19
N ASN A 10 -10.80 -8.83 -6.36
CA ASN A 10 -12.09 -8.98 -5.67
C ASN A 10 -13.06 -7.79 -5.82
N GLY A 11 -13.07 -7.12 -6.97
CA GLY A 11 -13.95 -5.96 -7.20
C GLY A 11 -13.48 -4.69 -6.48
N ILE A 12 -12.24 -4.67 -5.95
CA ILE A 12 -11.73 -3.57 -5.14
C ILE A 12 -10.96 -2.60 -6.02
N ASN A 13 -11.44 -1.35 -6.01
CA ASN A 13 -10.80 -0.26 -6.74
C ASN A 13 -9.62 0.31 -5.95
N PHE A 14 -8.47 0.39 -6.61
CA PHE A 14 -7.30 1.09 -6.12
C PHE A 14 -7.02 2.33 -6.99
N ARG A 15 -6.88 3.47 -6.33
CA ARG A 15 -6.37 4.71 -6.92
C ARG A 15 -4.85 4.72 -6.81
N ARG A 16 -4.17 5.30 -7.79
CA ARG A 16 -2.72 5.50 -7.75
C ARG A 16 -2.35 6.92 -7.36
N GLN A 17 -1.18 7.11 -6.74
CA GLN A 17 -0.59 8.42 -6.42
C GLN A 17 -1.61 9.37 -5.80
N HIS A 18 -2.24 8.92 -4.72
CA HIS A 18 -3.34 9.65 -4.09
C HIS A 18 -2.84 10.47 -2.92
N ALA A 19 -3.24 11.75 -2.85
CA ALA A 19 -2.91 12.61 -1.72
C ALA A 19 -3.82 12.31 -0.51
N ILE A 20 -3.22 12.15 0.66
CA ILE A 20 -3.88 12.03 1.95
C ILE A 20 -3.17 12.97 2.93
N GLY A 21 -3.76 14.14 3.17
CA GLY A 21 -3.07 15.23 3.87
C GLY A 21 -1.81 15.64 3.12
N ASN A 22 -0.69 15.65 3.83
CA ASN A 22 0.61 16.07 3.29
C ASN A 22 1.36 14.95 2.55
N TYR A 23 0.80 13.75 2.46
CA TYR A 23 1.47 12.59 1.88
C TYR A 23 0.79 12.14 0.60
N ILE A 24 1.60 11.77 -0.39
CA ILE A 24 1.14 11.04 -1.57
C ILE A 24 1.47 9.56 -1.33
N VAL A 25 0.46 8.71 -1.49
CA VAL A 25 0.61 7.25 -1.37
C VAL A 25 0.55 6.61 -2.74
N ASP A 26 1.32 5.54 -2.95
CA ASP A 26 1.40 4.91 -4.26
C ASP A 26 0.05 4.34 -4.69
N PHE A 27 -0.62 3.60 -3.80
CA PHE A 27 -1.92 3.00 -4.07
C PHE A 27 -2.82 3.06 -2.85
N VAL A 28 -4.11 3.30 -3.08
CA VAL A 28 -5.10 3.30 -2.01
C VAL A 28 -6.46 2.82 -2.47
N SER A 29 -7.07 1.95 -1.66
CA SER A 29 -8.51 1.73 -1.69
C SER A 29 -9.15 2.59 -0.61
N ILE A 30 -9.84 3.67 -1.00
CA ILE A 30 -10.48 4.58 -0.04
C ILE A 30 -11.58 3.86 0.73
N LYS A 31 -12.37 3.03 0.04
CA LYS A 31 -13.50 2.29 0.62
C LYS A 31 -13.03 1.25 1.65
N ARG A 32 -11.96 0.51 1.34
CA ARG A 32 -11.38 -0.49 2.25
C ARG A 32 -10.37 0.11 3.22
N LYS A 33 -10.04 1.39 3.06
CA LYS A 33 -9.01 2.08 3.84
C LYS A 33 -7.65 1.35 3.82
N VAL A 34 -7.27 0.72 2.73
CA VAL A 34 -5.94 0.05 2.61
C VAL A 34 -5.05 0.87 1.70
N ILE A 35 -3.82 1.12 2.15
CA ILE A 35 -2.76 1.78 1.41
C ILE A 35 -1.69 0.73 1.09
N ILE A 36 -1.23 0.71 -0.16
CA ILE A 36 -0.12 -0.14 -0.60
C ILE A 36 0.99 0.79 -1.08
N GLU A 37 2.19 0.58 -0.56
CA GLU A 37 3.40 1.33 -0.91
C GLU A 37 4.46 0.42 -1.49
N LEU A 38 5.23 0.94 -2.44
CA LEU A 38 6.41 0.26 -2.93
C LEU A 38 7.66 0.95 -2.44
N ASP A 39 8.53 0.18 -1.80
CA ASP A 39 9.84 0.66 -1.38
C ASP A 39 10.92 0.28 -2.40
N GLY A 40 11.74 1.27 -2.73
CA GLY A 40 13.00 1.10 -3.46
C GLY A 40 14.23 1.46 -2.63
N SER A 41 14.05 1.98 -1.42
CA SER A 41 15.08 2.60 -0.58
C SER A 41 15.51 1.64 0.52
N GLN A 42 16.78 1.24 0.53
CA GLN A 42 17.39 0.50 1.65
C GLN A 42 18.02 1.43 2.70
N HIS A 43 17.54 2.67 2.81
CA HIS A 43 18.21 3.69 3.63
C HIS A 43 17.60 3.79 5.03
N LEU A 44 18.40 3.48 6.04
CA LEU A 44 18.06 3.55 7.47
C LEU A 44 17.69 4.97 7.93
N GLU A 45 18.16 6.01 7.22
CA GLU A 45 17.86 7.43 7.54
C GLU A 45 16.40 7.83 7.28
N GLN A 46 15.62 7.02 6.56
CA GLN A 46 14.19 7.27 6.30
C GLN A 46 13.27 6.73 7.40
N GLU A 47 13.77 5.97 8.38
CA GLU A 47 12.93 5.29 9.37
C GLU A 47 12.07 6.23 10.22
N GLU A 48 12.60 7.37 10.68
CA GLU A 48 11.83 8.28 11.54
C GLU A 48 10.74 9.02 10.76
N TYR A 49 11.08 9.50 9.55
CA TYR A 49 10.11 10.11 8.64
C TYR A 49 9.01 9.13 8.25
N ASP A 50 9.36 7.86 8.02
CA ASP A 50 8.40 6.79 7.74
C ASP A 50 7.50 6.46 8.93
N LYS A 51 8.01 6.54 10.17
CA LYS A 51 7.21 6.31 11.38
C LYS A 51 6.15 7.39 11.55
N GLU A 52 6.48 8.66 11.39
CA GLU A 52 5.50 9.76 11.50
C GLU A 52 4.45 9.69 10.39
N ARG A 53 4.90 9.45 9.17
CA ARG A 53 4.04 9.27 8.01
C ARG A 53 3.06 8.12 8.19
N THR A 54 3.55 6.95 8.60
CA THR A 54 2.71 5.77 8.84
C THR A 54 1.70 6.04 9.95
N LYS A 55 2.13 6.61 11.09
CA LYS A 55 1.23 6.98 12.19
C LYS A 55 0.13 7.93 11.75
N TYR A 56 0.46 8.95 10.94
CA TYR A 56 -0.54 9.87 10.41
C TYR A 56 -1.57 9.13 9.54
N LEU A 57 -1.14 8.30 8.60
CA LEU A 57 -2.04 7.57 7.71
C LEU A 57 -2.92 6.59 8.50
N GLU A 58 -2.35 5.89 9.49
CA GLU A 58 -3.07 4.99 10.38
C GLU A 58 -4.10 5.74 11.24
N SER A 59 -3.77 6.94 11.73
CA SER A 59 -4.72 7.81 12.45
C SER A 59 -5.93 8.20 11.61
N LYS A 60 -5.83 8.19 10.28
CA LYS A 60 -6.94 8.41 9.33
C LYS A 60 -7.74 7.14 9.03
N GLY A 61 -7.47 6.07 9.78
CA GLY A 61 -8.10 4.76 9.70
C GLY A 61 -7.52 3.86 8.61
N TYR A 62 -6.40 4.23 7.99
CA TYR A 62 -5.81 3.41 6.95
C TYR A 62 -4.94 2.29 7.52
N LYS A 63 -4.89 1.15 6.82
CA LYS A 63 -3.88 0.12 7.05
C LYS A 63 -2.84 0.30 5.95
N VAL A 64 -1.60 0.51 6.33
CA VAL A 64 -0.48 0.66 5.39
C VAL A 64 0.24 -0.67 5.27
N ILE A 65 0.40 -1.18 4.05
CA ILE A 65 1.24 -2.34 3.73
C ILE A 65 2.27 -1.92 2.68
N ARG A 66 3.50 -2.39 2.84
CA ARG A 66 4.62 -2.00 1.99
C ARG A 66 5.30 -3.24 1.42
N PHE A 67 5.66 -3.16 0.14
CA PHE A 67 6.37 -4.22 -0.56
C PHE A 67 7.66 -3.67 -1.14
N TRP A 68 8.72 -4.46 -1.09
CA TRP A 68 9.94 -4.13 -1.81
C TRP A 68 9.72 -4.30 -3.32
N ASN A 69 10.33 -3.44 -4.12
CA ASN A 69 10.26 -3.55 -5.59
C ASN A 69 10.68 -4.94 -6.08
N ASN A 70 11.74 -5.53 -5.50
CA ASN A 70 12.18 -6.88 -5.86
C ASN A 70 11.15 -7.96 -5.51
N GLN A 71 10.43 -7.83 -4.39
CA GLN A 71 9.37 -8.76 -4.00
C GLN A 71 8.22 -8.73 -5.00
N VAL A 72 7.81 -7.54 -5.45
CA VAL A 72 6.76 -7.39 -6.48
C VAL A 72 7.19 -7.97 -7.82
N MET A 73 8.47 -7.84 -8.18
CA MET A 73 8.99 -8.39 -9.43
C MET A 73 9.16 -9.91 -9.39
N ASN A 74 9.59 -10.47 -8.26
CA ASN A 74 9.95 -11.89 -8.14
C ASN A 74 8.81 -12.78 -7.64
N ASP A 75 7.86 -12.25 -6.86
CA ASP A 75 6.76 -13.00 -6.28
C ASP A 75 5.45 -12.19 -6.24
N MET A 76 4.87 -11.99 -7.42
CA MET A 76 3.60 -11.28 -7.54
C MET A 76 2.44 -12.02 -6.85
N ASN A 77 2.48 -13.35 -6.80
CA ASN A 77 1.42 -14.17 -6.20
C ASN A 77 1.40 -13.99 -4.67
N GLY A 78 2.56 -14.05 -4.01
CA GLY A 78 2.66 -13.77 -2.58
C GLY A 78 2.21 -12.35 -2.24
N VAL A 79 2.57 -11.36 -3.06
CA VAL A 79 2.08 -9.97 -2.90
C VAL A 79 0.55 -9.89 -2.96
N ILE A 80 -0.08 -10.58 -3.93
CA ILE A 80 -1.54 -10.62 -4.04
C ILE A 80 -2.18 -11.29 -2.82
N GLN A 81 -1.62 -12.38 -2.32
CA GLN A 81 -2.13 -13.07 -1.12
C GLN A 81 -2.09 -12.18 0.12
N VAL A 82 -1.01 -11.43 0.32
CA VAL A 82 -0.89 -10.49 1.45
C VAL A 82 -1.93 -9.37 1.32
N ILE A 83 -2.11 -8.82 0.11
CA ILE A 83 -3.13 -7.80 -0.14
C ILE A 83 -4.52 -8.36 0.15
N ASP A 84 -4.85 -9.54 -0.36
CA ASP A 84 -6.15 -10.17 -0.14
C ASP A 84 -6.43 -10.46 1.34
N PHE A 85 -5.46 -11.07 2.03
CA PHE A 85 -5.55 -11.30 3.47
C PHE A 85 -5.79 -9.99 4.23
N THR A 86 -5.07 -8.92 3.88
CA THR A 86 -5.24 -7.60 4.52
C THR A 86 -6.63 -7.02 4.27
N LEU A 87 -7.20 -7.22 3.09
CA LEU A 87 -8.52 -6.71 2.75
C LEU A 87 -9.66 -7.47 3.44
N ASN A 88 -9.45 -8.76 3.73
CA ASN A 88 -10.45 -9.61 4.39
C ASN A 88 -10.42 -9.51 5.93
N ASN A 89 -9.32 -9.06 6.53
CA ASN A 89 -9.14 -8.96 7.99
C ASN A 89 -9.20 -7.52 8.51
N LYS A 90 -9.91 -6.63 7.81
CA LYS A 90 -10.03 -5.21 8.17
C LYS A 90 -11.47 -4.76 8.32
#